data_AF-A0A7S2F7E6-F1
#
_entry.id   AF-A0A7S2F7E6-F1
#
_cell.length_a   1.000
_cell.length_b   1.000
_cell.length_c   1.000
_cell.angle_alpha   90.00
_cell.angle_beta   90.00
_cell.angle_gamma   90.00
#
_symmetry.space_group_name_H-M   'P 1'
#
loop_
_entity.id
_entity.type
_entity.pdbx_description
1 polymer ?
#
loop_
_entity_poly.entity_id
_entity_poly.type
_entity_poly.pdbx_seq_one_letter_code
_entity_poly.pdbx_strand_id
1 'polypeptide(L)'
;ILLKFHAEHYSTNLMRLVVLGRQPLDELQSMVLASFSPAVNKSLSAPSFEPDPYKPEHLGKRLSVVPVKDSRTVEMAWLLPTMQDKYLTKPQGYLSHLLG
;
A
#
# COMPACT_ATOMS: atom_id res chain seq x y z
N ILE A 1 23.45 6.63 -4.61
CA ILE A 1 21.98 6.78 -4.54
C ILE A 1 21.35 5.60 -3.77
N LEU A 2 21.56 4.34 -4.19
CA LEU A 2 20.96 3.17 -3.53
C LEU A 2 21.37 2.98 -2.05
N LEU A 3 22.67 3.09 -1.75
CA LEU A 3 23.16 2.96 -0.36
C LEU A 3 22.57 4.04 0.56
N LYS A 4 22.37 5.26 0.04
CA LYS A 4 21.75 6.36 0.78
C LYS A 4 20.28 6.06 1.08
N PHE A 5 19.52 5.61 0.09
CA PHE A 5 18.13 5.21 0.27
C PHE A 5 17.97 4.05 1.27
N HIS A 6 18.86 3.05 1.18
CA HIS A 6 18.88 1.95 2.16
C HIS A 6 19.18 2.46 3.57
N ALA A 7 20.20 3.32 3.72
CA ALA A 7 20.54 3.91 5.00
C ALA A 7 19.40 4.79 5.56
N GLU A 8 18.61 5.45 4.73
CA GLU A 8 17.56 6.36 5.17
C GLU A 8 16.22 5.67 5.44
N HIS A 9 15.85 4.61 4.71
CA HIS A 9 14.47 4.08 4.74
C HIS A 9 14.35 2.64 5.24
N TYR A 10 15.44 1.87 5.27
CA TYR A 10 15.39 0.49 5.81
C TYR A 10 15.51 0.54 7.33
N SER A 11 14.36 0.46 8.01
CA SER A 11 14.25 0.39 9.46
C SER A 11 13.29 -0.73 9.87
N THR A 12 13.67 -1.54 10.86
CA THR A 12 12.88 -2.73 11.26
C THR A 12 11.48 -2.40 11.75
N ASN A 13 11.25 -1.23 12.34
CA ASN A 13 9.91 -0.82 12.79
C ASN A 13 8.90 -0.60 11.64
N LEU A 14 9.37 -0.46 10.39
CA LEU A 14 8.52 -0.34 9.21
C LEU A 14 8.47 -1.63 8.38
N MET A 15 9.18 -2.68 8.79
CA MET A 15 9.25 -3.95 8.07
C MET A 15 8.21 -4.94 8.59
N ARG A 16 7.72 -5.80 7.70
CA ARG A 16 6.89 -6.96 8.03
C ARG A 16 7.51 -8.19 7.38
N LEU A 17 7.53 -9.31 8.11
CA LEU A 17 8.09 -10.58 7.65
C LEU A 17 7.02 -11.67 7.77
N VAL A 18 6.91 -12.50 6.74
CA VAL A 18 6.10 -13.71 6.75
C VAL A 18 7.01 -14.87 6.38
N VAL A 19 7.01 -15.92 7.19
CA VAL A 19 7.78 -17.14 6.93
C VAL A 19 6.82 -18.31 6.83
N LEU A 20 6.95 -19.09 5.76
CA LEU A 20 6.19 -20.30 5.53
C LEU A 20 7.15 -21.47 5.45
N GLY A 21 6.94 -22.46 6.31
CA GLY A 21 7.75 -23.67 6.36
C GLY A 21 6.94 -24.86 6.86
N ARG A 22 7.52 -26.05 6.74
CA ARG A 22 6.93 -27.30 7.28
C ARG A 22 7.28 -27.51 8.75
N GLN A 23 8.23 -26.74 9.26
CA GLN A 23 8.72 -26.78 10.63
C GLN A 23 7.64 -26.30 11.62
N PRO A 24 7.70 -26.74 12.88
CA PRO A 24 6.88 -26.18 13.95
C PRO A 24 7.11 -24.68 14.15
N LEU A 25 6.12 -24.00 14.75
CA LEU A 25 6.16 -22.55 14.97
C LEU A 25 7.39 -22.11 15.78
N ASP A 26 7.77 -22.86 16.81
CA ASP A 26 8.92 -22.54 17.67
C ASP A 26 10.25 -22.59 16.92
N GLU A 27 10.39 -23.53 15.97
CA GLU A 27 11.56 -23.64 15.12
C GLU A 27 11.62 -22.48 14.12
N LEU A 28 10.48 -22.16 13.47
CA LEU A 28 10.37 -21.01 12.58
C LEU A 28 10.68 -19.70 13.30
N GLN A 29 10.18 -19.52 14.53
CA GLN A 29 10.48 -18.36 15.35
C GLN A 29 11.98 -18.27 15.66
N SER A 30 12.61 -19.38 16.04
CA SER A 30 14.04 -19.43 16.36
C SER A 30 14.91 -19.06 15.15
N MET A 31 14.56 -19.55 13.95
CA MET A 31 15.23 -19.20 12.70
C MET A 31 15.10 -17.71 12.37
N VAL A 32 13.90 -17.15 12.56
CA VAL A 32 13.62 -15.73 12.33
C VAL A 32 14.41 -14.86 13.30
N LEU A 33 14.41 -15.20 14.59
CA LEU A 33 15.17 -14.48 15.60
C LEU A 33 16.68 -14.51 15.29
N ALA A 34 17.23 -15.65 14.90
CA ALA A 34 18.65 -15.75 14.55
C ALA A 34 19.02 -14.86 13.35
N SER A 35 18.13 -14.73 12.36
CA SER A 35 18.44 -14.04 11.10
C SER A 35 18.11 -12.54 11.11
N PHE A 36 17.03 -12.13 11.79
CA PHE A 36 16.48 -10.78 11.68
C PHE A 36 16.61 -9.93 12.95
N SER A 37 16.98 -10.51 14.11
CA SER A 37 17.23 -9.72 15.33
C SER A 37 18.36 -8.69 15.19
N PRO A 38 19.45 -8.94 14.42
CA PRO A 38 20.50 -7.94 14.23
C PRO A 38 20.09 -6.71 13.42
N ALA A 39 18.90 -6.70 12.81
CA ALA A 39 18.48 -5.61 11.95
C ALA A 39 18.17 -4.33 12.76
N VAL A 40 18.62 -3.18 12.24
CA VAL A 40 18.60 -1.90 12.97
C VAL A 40 17.20 -1.28 12.98
N ASN A 41 16.72 -0.94 14.18
CA ASN A 41 15.57 -0.07 14.36
C ASN A 41 16.01 1.39 14.42
N LYS A 42 15.57 2.20 13.46
CA LYS A 42 15.82 3.64 13.38
C LYS A 42 14.62 4.48 13.86
N SER A 43 13.55 3.83 14.35
CA SER A 43 12.33 4.47 14.85
C SER A 43 11.72 5.48 13.87
N LEU A 44 11.67 5.10 12.59
CA LEU A 44 11.14 5.98 11.53
C LEU A 44 9.62 6.06 11.60
N SER A 45 9.04 7.23 11.36
CA SER A 45 7.60 7.36 11.13
C SER A 45 7.23 6.78 9.77
N ALA A 46 6.13 6.04 9.71
CA ALA A 46 5.57 5.61 8.42
C ALA A 46 5.20 6.86 7.59
N PRO A 47 5.48 6.87 6.28
CA PRO A 47 5.13 8.00 5.44
C PRO A 47 3.61 8.14 5.38
N SER A 48 3.12 9.36 5.63
CA SER A 48 1.75 9.75 5.38
C SER A 48 1.70 10.64 4.16
N PHE A 49 0.69 10.45 3.32
CA PHE A 49 0.51 11.18 2.08
C PHE A 49 -0.78 11.99 2.18
N GLU A 50 -0.67 13.13 2.85
CA GLU A 50 -1.68 14.20 2.79
C GLU A 50 -1.00 15.48 2.27
N PRO A 51 -1.71 16.32 1.49
CA PRO A 51 -3.11 16.23 1.10
C PRO A 51 -3.37 15.34 -0.11
N ASP A 52 -4.65 15.16 -0.46
CA ASP A 52 -5.08 14.43 -1.66
C ASP A 52 -4.36 14.91 -2.94
N PRO A 53 -4.00 13.98 -3.85
CA PRO A 53 -3.28 14.34 -5.07
C PRO A 53 -4.10 15.20 -6.03
N TYR A 54 -5.44 15.15 -5.95
CA TYR A 54 -6.32 15.97 -6.78
C TYR A 54 -6.80 17.20 -6.01
N LYS A 55 -6.43 18.37 -6.52
CA LYS A 55 -6.99 19.66 -6.11
C LYS A 55 -8.39 19.84 -6.73
N PRO A 56 -9.22 20.77 -6.21
CA PRO A 56 -10.54 21.06 -6.77
C PRO A 56 -10.53 21.37 -8.27
N GLU A 57 -9.46 22.00 -8.76
CA GLU A 57 -9.26 22.33 -10.19
C GLU A 57 -9.09 21.10 -11.10
N HIS A 58 -8.74 19.94 -10.54
CA HIS A 58 -8.59 18.67 -11.26
C HIS A 58 -9.88 17.85 -11.31
N LEU A 59 -10.93 18.23 -10.57
CA LEU A 59 -12.18 17.50 -10.49
C LEU A 59 -13.14 17.88 -11.65
N GLY A 60 -14.11 17.00 -11.93
CA GLY A 60 -15.12 17.24 -12.97
C GLY A 60 -14.55 17.34 -14.40
N LYS A 61 -13.37 16.76 -14.63
CA LYS A 61 -12.71 16.76 -15.94
C LYS A 61 -13.16 15.55 -16.75
N ARG A 62 -13.31 15.77 -18.06
CA ARG A 62 -13.48 14.71 -19.05
C ARG A 62 -12.19 14.60 -19.84
N LEU A 63 -11.58 13.43 -19.80
CA LEU A 63 -10.36 13.12 -20.55
C LEU A 63 -10.73 12.27 -21.77
N SER A 64 -10.17 12.60 -22.93
CA SER A 64 -10.28 11.80 -24.14
C SER A 64 -8.89 11.34 -24.54
N VAL A 65 -8.68 10.03 -24.50
CA VAL A 65 -7.38 9.40 -24.72
C VAL A 65 -7.48 8.50 -25.95
N VAL A 66 -6.49 8.57 -26.84
CA VAL A 66 -6.39 7.69 -28.01
C VAL A 66 -5.69 6.39 -27.58
N PRO A 67 -6.37 5.24 -27.59
CA PRO A 67 -5.76 3.99 -27.19
C PRO A 67 -4.80 3.48 -28.28
N VAL A 68 -3.75 2.77 -27.86
CA VAL A 68 -2.82 2.09 -28.79
C VAL A 68 -3.48 0.87 -29.43
N LYS A 69 -4.37 0.19 -28.70
CA LYS A 69 -5.15 -0.95 -29.18
C LYS A 69 -6.53 -0.50 -29.66
N ASP A 70 -7.15 -1.31 -30.50
CA ASP A 70 -8.56 -1.12 -30.85
C ASP A 70 -9.45 -1.54 -29.66
N SER A 71 -9.71 -0.58 -28.77
CA SER A 71 -10.52 -0.75 -27.57
C SER A 71 -11.35 0.49 -27.31
N ARG A 72 -12.58 0.32 -26.84
CA ARG A 72 -13.47 1.41 -26.48
C ARG A 72 -13.84 1.25 -25.00
N THR A 73 -13.39 2.17 -24.18
CA THR A 73 -13.58 2.13 -22.72
C THR A 73 -14.01 3.49 -22.22
N VAL A 74 -14.93 3.49 -21.25
CA VAL A 74 -15.30 4.66 -20.47
C VAL A 74 -14.94 4.35 -19.02
N GLU A 75 -14.13 5.21 -18.42
CA GLU A 75 -13.73 5.12 -17.01
C GLU A 75 -14.27 6.33 -16.26
N MET A 76 -14.92 6.08 -15.11
CA MET A 76 -15.38 7.10 -14.19
C MET A 76 -14.70 6.86 -12.85
N ALA A 77 -14.02 7.88 -12.34
CA ALA A 77 -13.28 7.80 -11.08
C ALA A 77 -13.69 8.94 -10.15
N TRP A 78 -13.80 8.61 -8.86
CA TRP A 78 -14.07 9.56 -7.79
C TRP A 78 -12.94 9.50 -6.76
N LEU A 79 -12.52 10.66 -6.27
CA LEU A 79 -11.58 10.73 -5.15
C LEU A 79 -12.33 10.41 -3.86
N LEU A 80 -11.84 9.41 -3.13
CA LEU A 80 -12.36 9.01 -1.81
C LEU A 80 -11.22 9.11 -0.78
N PRO A 81 -11.52 9.48 0.47
CA PRO A 81 -10.52 9.44 1.54
C PRO A 81 -10.09 7.99 1.83
N THR A 82 -8.98 7.82 2.54
CA THR A 82 -8.56 6.48 3.01
C THR A 82 -9.67 5.83 3.84
N MET A 83 -10.05 4.61 3.45
CA MET A 83 -11.06 3.81 4.15
C MET A 83 -10.43 2.66 4.94
N GLN A 84 -9.11 2.70 5.16
CA GLN A 84 -8.36 1.63 5.81
C GLN A 84 -8.89 1.35 7.23
N ASP A 85 -9.27 2.39 7.98
CA ASP A 85 -9.84 2.26 9.33
C ASP A 85 -11.23 1.60 9.33
N LYS A 86 -11.90 1.59 8.18
CA LYS A 86 -13.24 1.00 7.98
C LYS A 86 -13.17 -0.38 7.32
N TYR A 87 -12.05 -1.09 7.44
CA TYR A 87 -11.85 -2.39 6.78
C TYR A 87 -12.89 -3.46 7.16
N LEU A 88 -13.52 -3.35 8.34
CA LEU A 88 -14.56 -4.28 8.79
C LEU A 88 -15.90 -4.04 8.10
N THR A 89 -16.31 -2.78 7.96
CA THR A 89 -17.61 -2.41 7.37
C THR A 89 -17.56 -2.32 5.84
N LYS A 90 -16.36 -2.13 5.27
CA LYS A 90 -16.10 -2.12 3.82
C LYS A 90 -17.11 -1.27 3.02
N PRO A 91 -17.36 0.00 3.40
CA PRO A 91 -18.40 0.82 2.76
C PRO A 91 -18.18 0.98 1.24
N GLN A 92 -16.93 1.12 0.80
CA GLN A 92 -16.58 1.21 -0.61
C GLN A 92 -16.83 -0.10 -1.36
N GLY A 93 -16.63 -1.25 -0.70
CA GLY A 93 -16.90 -2.56 -1.28
C GLY A 93 -18.41 -2.79 -1.46
N TYR A 94 -19.20 -2.38 -0.47
CA TYR A 94 -20.65 -2.40 -0.57
C TYR A 94 -21.16 -1.52 -1.72
N LEU A 95 -20.66 -0.28 -1.83
CA LEU A 95 -21.03 0.61 -2.92
C LEU A 95 -20.62 0.05 -4.29
N SER A 96 -19.39 -0.46 -4.42
CA SER A 96 -18.92 -1.10 -5.65
C SER A 96 -19.85 -2.24 -6.04
N HIS A 97 -20.17 -3.13 -5.09
CA HIS A 97 -21.05 -4.27 -5.36
C HIS A 97 -22.43 -3.87 -5.87
N LEU A 98 -22.98 -2.73 -5.40
CA LEU A 98 -24.25 -2.20 -5.88
C LEU A 98 -24.16 -1.55 -7.26
N LEU A 99 -23.03 -0.90 -7.57
CA LEU A 99 -22.80 -0.26 -8.86
C LEU A 99 -22.54 -1.28 -9.98
N GLY A 100 -22.03 -2.47 -9.63
CA GLY A 100 -21.71 -3.57 -10.54
C GLY A 100 -20.21 -3.83 -10.65
#